data_AF-B3S588-F1
#
_entry.id   AF-B3S588-F1
#
_cell.length_a   1.000
_cell.length_b   1.000
_cell.length_c   1.000
_cell.angle_alpha   90.00
_cell.angle_beta   90.00
_cell.angle_gamma   90.00
#
_symmetry.space_group_name_H-M   'P 1'
#
loop_
_entity.id
_entity.type
_entity.pdbx_description
1 polymer ?
#
loop_
_entity_poly.entity_id
_entity_poly.type
_entity_poly.pdbx_seq_one_letter_code
_entity_poly.pdbx_strand_id
1 'polypeptide(L)'
;MRSIKSVVGGLVITAFAIPLMYAVIVLFGAQLTEPLSTIEAMVMFTSYGGILGAWLGAFTIPLDWDRPWQVWPIPCSIGTMMGYGAGLYIIAAKTQEAQIMIRT
;
A
#
# COMPACT_ATOMS: atom_id res chain seq x y z
N MET A 1 -11.33 -25.04 -7.24
CA MET A 1 -10.41 -24.76 -6.10
C MET A 1 -9.02 -24.50 -6.66
N ARG A 2 -8.52 -23.26 -6.65
CA ARG A 2 -7.12 -22.98 -7.06
C ARG A 2 -6.19 -23.53 -5.97
N SER A 3 -5.24 -24.39 -6.35
CA SER A 3 -4.33 -25.05 -5.40
C SER A 3 -3.57 -24.03 -4.56
N ILE A 4 -3.34 -24.31 -3.27
CA ILE A 4 -2.58 -23.47 -2.33
C ILE A 4 -1.21 -23.05 -2.92
N LYS A 5 -0.62 -23.90 -3.77
CA LYS A 5 0.63 -23.66 -4.50
C LYS A 5 0.54 -22.47 -5.46
N SER A 6 -0.62 -22.23 -6.06
CA SER A 6 -0.87 -21.08 -6.95
C SER A 6 -1.02 -19.75 -6.19
N VAL A 7 -1.52 -19.79 -4.96
CA VAL A 7 -1.62 -18.61 -4.07
C VAL A 7 -0.24 -18.21 -3.57
N VAL A 8 0.56 -19.18 -3.14
CA VAL A 8 1.95 -18.95 -2.72
C VAL A 8 2.79 -18.39 -3.87
N GLY A 9 2.62 -18.93 -5.09
CA GLY A 9 3.29 -18.39 -6.28
C GLY A 9 2.94 -16.93 -6.55
N GLY A 10 1.68 -16.54 -6.42
CA GLY A 10 1.25 -15.15 -6.57
C GLY A 10 1.86 -14.21 -5.52
N LEU A 11 1.89 -14.63 -4.25
CA LEU A 11 2.48 -13.85 -3.16
C LEU A 11 3.97 -13.61 -3.37
N VAL A 12 4.72 -14.64 -3.76
CA VAL A 12 6.15 -14.55 -4.04
C VAL A 12 6.41 -13.58 -5.19
N ILE A 13 5.66 -13.66 -6.29
CA ILE A 13 5.79 -12.74 -7.43
C ILE A 13 5.54 -11.29 -6.99
N THR A 14 4.52 -11.04 -6.16
CA THR A 14 4.23 -9.68 -5.67
C THR A 14 5.32 -9.15 -4.73
N ALA A 15 5.93 -9.99 -3.90
CA ALA A 15 7.00 -9.61 -2.99
C ALA A 15 8.29 -9.19 -3.72
N PHE A 16 8.54 -9.75 -4.91
CA PHE A 16 9.66 -9.35 -5.77
C PHE A 16 9.31 -8.20 -6.72
N ALA A 17 8.04 -8.06 -7.11
CA ALA A 17 7.57 -6.99 -7.98
C ALA A 17 7.71 -5.59 -7.34
N ILE A 18 7.51 -5.46 -6.02
CA ILE A 18 7.62 -4.18 -5.31
C ILE A 18 9.07 -3.66 -5.29
N PRO A 19 10.09 -4.44 -4.86
CA PRO A 19 11.49 -4.04 -4.98
C PRO A 19 11.93 -3.82 -6.43
N LEU A 20 11.43 -4.63 -7.37
CA LEU A 20 11.74 -4.48 -8.79
C LEU A 20 11.19 -3.17 -9.35
N MET A 21 9.93 -2.85 -9.05
CA MET A 21 9.31 -1.59 -9.46
C MET A 21 10.04 -0.40 -8.85
N TYR A 22 10.44 -0.49 -7.57
CA TYR A 22 11.26 0.52 -6.93
C TYR A 22 12.61 0.70 -7.63
N ALA A 23 13.32 -0.40 -7.93
CA ALA A 23 14.59 -0.35 -8.66
C ALA A 23 14.44 0.24 -10.07
N VAL A 24 13.34 -0.08 -10.78
CA VAL A 24 13.04 0.47 -12.10
C VAL A 24 12.81 1.98 -12.03
N ILE A 25 12.03 2.46 -11.07
CA ILE A 25 11.77 3.90 -10.87
C ILE A 25 13.08 4.66 -10.62
N VAL A 26 13.98 4.09 -9.81
CA VAL A 26 15.31 4.65 -9.52
C VAL A 26 16.21 4.66 -10.75
N LEU A 27 16.19 3.59 -11.55
CA LEU A 27 16.96 3.50 -12.80
C LEU A 27 16.51 4.53 -13.85
N PHE A 28 15.24 4.92 -13.85
CA PHE A 28 14.72 5.99 -14.73
C PHE A 28 14.99 7.41 -14.21
N GLY A 29 15.87 7.55 -13.20
CA GLY A 29 16.37 8.86 -12.76
C GLY A 29 15.50 9.54 -11.72
N ALA A 30 14.63 8.80 -11.01
CA ALA A 30 13.91 9.35 -9.88
C ALA A 30 14.89 9.79 -8.78
N GLN A 31 14.95 11.09 -8.49
CA GLN A 31 15.73 11.61 -7.37
C GLN A 31 15.09 11.19 -6.04
N LEU A 32 15.68 10.16 -5.42
CA LEU A 32 15.22 9.54 -4.17
C LEU A 32 15.39 10.40 -2.92
N THR A 33 16.17 11.49 -3.01
CA THR A 33 16.69 12.24 -1.85
C THR A 33 16.20 13.68 -1.79
N GLU A 34 15.49 14.17 -2.81
CA GLU A 34 14.91 15.51 -2.75
C GLU A 34 13.71 15.50 -1.80
N PRO A 35 13.51 16.55 -1.00
CA PRO A 35 12.32 16.66 -0.16
C PRO A 35 11.11 16.72 -1.08
N LEU A 36 10.28 15.67 -1.03
CA LEU A 36 9.01 15.65 -1.77
C LEU A 36 8.15 16.83 -1.36
N SER A 37 7.50 17.44 -2.34
CA SER A 37 6.43 18.38 -2.05
C SER A 37 5.33 17.69 -1.23
N THR A 38 4.57 18.46 -0.47
CA THR A 38 3.48 17.91 0.36
C THR A 38 2.51 17.08 -0.47
N ILE A 39 2.19 17.51 -1.69
CA ILE A 39 1.28 16.78 -2.58
C ILE A 39 1.89 15.46 -3.04
N GLU A 40 3.16 15.44 -3.46
CA GLU A 40 3.84 14.20 -3.87
C GLU A 40 3.91 13.21 -2.71
N ALA A 41 4.24 13.69 -1.51
CA ALA A 41 4.23 12.87 -0.30
C ALA A 41 2.82 12.32 0.00
N MET A 42 1.77 13.14 -0.09
CA MET A 42 0.38 12.69 0.08
C MET A 42 0.02 11.60 -0.92
N VAL A 43 0.33 11.78 -2.20
CA VAL A 43 0.06 10.78 -3.25
C VAL A 43 0.83 9.49 -2.96
N MET A 44 2.10 9.57 -2.58
CA MET A 44 2.89 8.38 -2.26
C MET A 44 2.35 7.62 -1.04
N PHE A 45 2.16 8.29 0.10
CA PHE A 45 1.71 7.61 1.33
C PHE A 45 0.33 6.98 1.17
N THR A 46 -0.59 7.67 0.48
CA THR A 46 -1.93 7.14 0.22
C THR A 46 -1.94 6.01 -0.80
N SER A 47 -1.14 6.09 -1.87
CA SER A 47 -1.05 5.04 -2.89
C SER A 47 -0.40 3.77 -2.33
N TYR A 48 0.74 3.90 -1.64
CA TYR A 48 1.39 2.76 -0.99
C TYR A 48 0.52 2.16 0.11
N GLY A 49 -0.12 3.00 0.92
CA GLY A 49 -1.08 2.55 1.92
C GLY A 49 -2.22 1.75 1.30
N GLY A 50 -2.84 2.26 0.23
CA GLY A 50 -3.90 1.56 -0.48
C GLY A 50 -3.48 0.22 -1.09
N ILE A 51 -2.32 0.17 -1.75
CA ILE A 51 -1.79 -1.07 -2.33
C ILE A 51 -1.48 -2.11 -1.24
N LEU A 52 -0.82 -1.71 -0.15
CA LEU A 52 -0.54 -2.60 0.97
C LEU A 52 -1.83 -3.08 1.64
N GLY A 53 -2.80 -2.19 1.80
CA GLY A 53 -4.11 -2.53 2.33
C GLY A 53 -4.86 -3.54 1.45
N ALA A 54 -4.85 -3.35 0.13
CA ALA A 54 -5.42 -4.29 -0.83
C ALA A 54 -4.77 -5.67 -0.74
N TRP A 55 -3.44 -5.68 -0.64
CA TRP A 55 -2.63 -6.89 -0.49
C TRP A 55 -2.95 -7.64 0.81
N LEU A 56 -3.06 -6.91 1.93
CA LEU A 56 -3.47 -7.50 3.21
C LEU A 56 -4.89 -8.05 3.16
N GLY A 57 -5.82 -7.35 2.50
CA GLY A 57 -7.20 -7.81 2.30
C GLY A 57 -7.27 -9.14 1.54
N ALA A 58 -6.39 -9.35 0.57
CA ALA A 58 -6.35 -10.58 -0.22
C ALA A 58 -6.03 -11.83 0.60
N PHE A 59 -5.35 -11.71 1.76
CA PHE A 59 -5.07 -12.86 2.64
C PHE A 59 -6.32 -13.45 3.29
N THR A 60 -7.43 -12.71 3.32
CA THR A 60 -8.68 -13.23 3.88
C THR A 60 -9.41 -14.17 2.91
N ILE A 61 -9.02 -14.18 1.62
CA ILE A 61 -9.64 -15.01 0.58
C ILE A 61 -9.28 -16.50 0.75
N PRO A 62 -8.01 -16.91 0.94
CA PRO A 62 -7.67 -18.33 1.11
C PRO A 62 -8.23 -18.98 2.37
N LEU A 63 -8.59 -18.19 3.38
CA LEU A 63 -9.16 -18.67 4.64
C LEU A 63 -10.67 -18.95 4.53
N ASP A 64 -11.30 -18.54 3.41
CA ASP A 64 -12.73 -18.60 3.06
C ASP A 64 -13.60 -19.37 4.08
N TRP A 65 -14.22 -18.63 4.98
CA TRP A 65 -15.16 -19.11 5.99
C TRP A 65 -16.61 -19.08 5.48
N ASP A 66 -16.80 -19.15 4.16
CA ASP A 66 -18.10 -19.01 3.48
C ASP A 66 -18.84 -17.72 3.86
N ARG A 67 -18.08 -16.63 4.06
CA ARG A 67 -18.67 -15.32 4.38
C ARG A 67 -18.81 -14.47 3.12
N PRO A 68 -19.97 -13.81 2.90
CA PRO A 68 -20.20 -13.03 1.69
C PRO A 68 -19.22 -11.85 1.54
N TRP A 69 -18.61 -11.40 2.63
CA TRP A 69 -17.60 -10.34 2.61
C TRP A 69 -16.21 -10.81 2.14
N GLN A 70 -15.92 -12.12 2.12
CA GLN A 70 -14.64 -12.69 1.68
C GLN A 70 -14.54 -12.86 0.16
N VAL A 71 -15.67 -12.74 -0.55
CA VAL A 71 -15.73 -12.89 -2.00
C VAL A 71 -14.91 -11.78 -2.67
N TRP A 72 -13.98 -12.16 -3.55
CA TRP A 72 -13.22 -11.21 -4.34
C TRP A 72 -14.17 -10.34 -5.19
N PRO A 73 -13.97 -9.00 -5.29
CA PRO A 73 -12.85 -8.20 -4.76
C PRO A 73 -13.15 -7.46 -3.43
N ILE A 74 -14.15 -7.90 -2.66
CA ILE A 74 -14.65 -7.16 -1.48
C ILE A 74 -13.56 -6.96 -0.41
N PRO A 75 -12.82 -7.99 0.04
CA PRO A 75 -11.77 -7.79 1.05
C PRO A 75 -10.66 -6.85 0.60
N CYS A 76 -10.25 -6.96 -0.66
CA CYS A 76 -9.20 -6.10 -1.23
C CYS A 76 -9.66 -4.65 -1.28
N SER A 77 -10.95 -4.41 -1.58
CA SER A 77 -11.52 -3.06 -1.64
C SER A 77 -11.57 -2.40 -0.25
N ILE A 78 -12.03 -3.16 0.76
CA ILE A 78 -12.03 -2.71 2.16
C ILE A 78 -10.59 -2.43 2.63
N GLY A 79 -9.68 -3.36 2.34
CA GLY A 79 -8.26 -3.20 2.64
C GLY A 79 -7.66 -1.94 1.99
N THR A 80 -7.98 -1.68 0.72
CA THR A 80 -7.54 -0.47 0.00
C THR A 80 -8.02 0.80 0.69
N MET A 81 -9.30 0.86 1.07
CA MET A 81 -9.88 2.02 1.76
C MET A 81 -9.21 2.27 3.11
N MET A 82 -9.01 1.20 3.91
CA MET A 82 -8.32 1.31 5.20
C MET A 82 -6.86 1.74 5.03
N GLY A 83 -6.15 1.16 4.07
CA GLY A 83 -4.77 1.50 3.76
C GLY A 83 -4.60 2.94 3.26
N TYR A 84 -5.51 3.40 2.41
CA TYR A 84 -5.58 4.80 1.95
C TYR A 84 -5.80 5.76 3.13
N GLY A 85 -6.75 5.43 4.03
CA GLY A 85 -7.01 6.22 5.23
C GLY A 85 -5.82 6.28 6.19
N ALA A 86 -5.11 5.16 6.37
CA ALA A 86 -3.86 5.14 7.14
C ALA A 86 -2.77 6.02 6.49
N GLY A 87 -2.65 5.98 5.16
CA GLY A 87 -1.75 6.85 4.41
C GLY A 87 -2.04 8.33 4.63
N LEU A 88 -3.32 8.72 4.60
CA LEU A 88 -3.77 10.09 4.92
C LEU A 88 -3.42 10.49 6.34
N TYR A 89 -3.64 9.60 7.31
CA TYR A 89 -3.33 9.88 8.71
C TYR A 89 -1.83 10.12 8.93
N ILE A 90 -0.98 9.28 8.35
CA ILE A 90 0.49 9.39 8.49
C ILE A 90 1.01 10.71 7.91
N ILE A 91 0.56 11.09 6.71
CA ILE A 91 1.02 12.34 6.10
C ILE A 91 0.49 13.57 6.84
N ALA A 92 -0.74 13.51 7.37
CA ALA A 92 -1.30 14.59 8.19
C ALA A 92 -0.51 14.78 9.49
N ALA A 93 -0.19 13.70 10.20
CA ALA A 93 0.63 13.75 11.42
C ALA A 93 2.01 14.35 11.16
N LYS A 94 2.69 13.91 10.09
CA LYS A 94 3.99 14.47 9.68
C LYS A 94 3.93 15.96 9.33
N THR A 95 2.85 16.38 8.67
CA THR A 95 2.65 17.79 8.32
C THR A 95 2.46 18.65 9.58
N GLN A 96 1.75 18.13 10.58
CA GLN A 96 1.53 18.83 11.84
C GLN A 96 2.82 19.02 12.65
N GLU A 97 3.67 18.00 12.75
CA GLU A 97 4.99 18.09 13.40
C GLU A 97 5.87 19.17 12.76
N ALA A 98 5.92 19.21 11.43
CA ALA A 98 6.69 20.22 10.69
C ALA A 98 6.16 21.65 10.94
N GLN A 99 4.83 21.82 10.99
CA GLN A 99 4.22 23.11 11.27
C GLN A 99 4.45 23.58 12.71
N ILE A 100 4.52 22.66 13.68
CA ILE A 100 4.81 22.99 15.08
C ILE A 100 6.25 23.50 15.22
N MET A 101 7.23 22.83 14.60
CA MET A 101 8.64 23.22 14.64
C MET A 101 8.89 24.61 14.04
N ILE A 102 8.15 25.00 13.00
CA ILE A 102 8.27 26.32 12.37
C ILE A 102 7.68 27.43 13.27
N ARG A 103 6.75 27.09 14.17
CA ARG A 103 6.02 28.05 15.03
C ARG A 103 6.65 28.29 16.40
N THR A 104 7.73 27.59 16.75
CA THR A 104 8.48 27.72 18.02
C THR A 104 9.82 28.38 17.80
#